data_AF-A0A9P8H9H9-F1
#
_entry.id   AF-A0A9P8H9H9-F1
#
_cell.length_a   1.000
_cell.length_b   1.000
_cell.length_c   1.000
_cell.angle_alpha   90.00
_cell.angle_beta   90.00
_cell.angle_gamma   90.00
#
_symmetry.space_group_name_H-M   'P 1'
#
loop_
_entity.id
_entity.type
_entity.pdbx_description
1 polymer ?
#
loop_
_entity_poly.entity_id
_entity_poly.type
_entity_poly.pdbx_seq_one_letter_code
_entity_poly.pdbx_strand_id
1 'polypeptide(L)'
;MSHEALPIDRVRFSEALESLPVDALYAKVAELRNNMDHLRYSNEQMVPFADEGDQDCKDAMYENLVVISRMNERIQLLRAEVEKRGMTWSEADVQTRQVSENMVNGYSAPTIQTQPSQPQSGHLTDEQLRAQLEARLAQDTQDDQEEEGLHL
;
A
#
# COMPACT_ATOMS: atom_id res chain seq x y z
N MET A 1 -7.70 -15.49 17.28
CA MET A 1 -7.38 -14.33 16.43
C MET A 1 -7.15 -13.14 17.35
N SER A 2 -6.04 -12.44 17.18
CA SER A 2 -5.40 -11.54 18.15
C SER A 2 -6.22 -10.28 18.47
N HIS A 3 -7.17 -10.38 19.41
CA HIS A 3 -8.05 -9.27 19.82
C HIS A 3 -7.42 -8.33 20.87
N GLU A 4 -6.12 -8.49 21.14
CA GLU A 4 -5.47 -8.00 22.37
C GLU A 4 -4.24 -7.10 22.12
N ALA A 5 -4.02 -6.68 20.88
CA ALA A 5 -3.05 -5.61 20.61
C ALA A 5 -3.68 -4.28 21.04
N LEU A 6 -3.52 -3.93 22.32
CA LEU A 6 -3.93 -2.62 22.83
C LEU A 6 -3.27 -1.54 21.97
N PRO A 7 -4.06 -0.60 21.41
CA PRO A 7 -3.49 0.54 20.71
C PRO A 7 -2.48 1.25 21.61
N ILE A 8 -1.30 1.58 21.07
CA ILE A 8 -0.31 2.39 21.78
C ILE A 8 -0.99 3.68 22.25
N ASP A 9 -0.84 3.98 23.54
CA ASP A 9 -1.38 5.17 24.16
C ASP A 9 -0.85 6.45 23.50
N ARG A 10 -1.68 7.49 23.45
CA ARG A 10 -1.35 8.75 22.78
C ARG A 10 -0.13 9.44 23.38
N VAL A 11 0.03 9.39 24.70
CA VAL A 11 1.17 10.03 25.38
C VAL A 11 2.46 9.34 24.99
N ARG A 12 2.49 8.00 25.06
CA ARG A 12 3.64 7.20 24.62
C ARG A 12 3.97 7.40 23.14
N PHE A 13 2.95 7.54 22.30
CA PHE A 13 3.16 7.84 20.89
C PHE A 13 3.85 9.20 20.72
N SER A 14 3.38 10.26 21.37
CA SER A 14 3.99 11.59 21.28
C SER A 14 5.42 11.64 21.81
N GLU A 15 5.73 10.97 22.93
CA GLU A 15 7.09 10.89 23.48
C GLU A 15 8.06 10.25 22.50
N ALA A 16 7.63 9.20 21.79
CA ALA A 16 8.47 8.54 20.79
C ALA A 16 8.81 9.45 19.60
N LEU A 17 7.90 10.36 19.23
CA LEU A 17 8.09 11.26 18.07
C LEU A 17 9.29 12.19 18.26
N GLU A 18 9.57 12.64 19.48
CA GLU A 18 10.65 13.61 19.77
C GLU A 18 12.03 13.09 19.33
N SER A 19 12.22 11.77 19.35
CA SER A 19 13.49 11.12 19.00
C SER A 19 13.65 10.78 17.51
N LEU A 20 12.55 10.83 16.74
CA LEU A 20 12.56 10.44 15.32
C LEU A 20 13.13 11.54 14.43
N PRO A 21 13.87 11.21 13.36
CA PRO A 21 14.24 12.18 12.33
C PRO A 21 12.99 12.67 11.57
N VAL A 22 13.09 13.88 11.00
CA VAL A 22 11.96 14.53 10.32
C VAL A 22 11.40 13.69 9.17
N ASP A 23 12.28 13.09 8.37
CA ASP A 23 11.84 12.26 7.25
C ASP A 23 11.02 11.05 7.73
N ALA A 24 11.38 10.45 8.87
CA ALA A 24 10.59 9.37 9.47
C ALA A 24 9.20 9.84 9.94
N LEU A 25 9.04 11.11 10.34
CA LEU A 25 7.72 11.66 10.67
C LEU A 25 6.82 11.74 9.42
N TYR A 26 7.37 12.20 8.29
CA TYR A 26 6.66 12.27 7.01
C TYR A 26 6.34 10.88 6.46
N ALA A 27 7.30 9.95 6.51
CA ALA A 27 7.10 8.55 6.17
C ALA A 27 5.94 7.94 6.97
N LYS A 28 5.89 8.22 8.27
CA LYS A 28 4.80 7.73 9.13
C LYS A 28 3.45 8.31 8.76
N VAL A 29 3.38 9.58 8.34
CA VAL A 29 2.11 10.16 7.85
C VAL A 29 1.66 9.52 6.54
N ALA A 30 2.58 9.27 5.61
CA ALA A 30 2.27 8.56 4.37
C ALA A 30 1.72 7.16 4.63
N GLU A 31 2.33 6.40 5.55
CA GLU A 31 1.85 5.09 5.99
C GLU A 31 0.44 5.18 6.59
N LEU A 32 0.19 6.12 7.51
CA LEU A 32 -1.11 6.29 8.16
C LEU A 32 -2.21 6.65 7.15
N ARG A 33 -1.91 7.48 6.15
CA ARG A 33 -2.86 7.83 5.08
C ARG A 33 -3.20 6.65 4.22
N ASN A 34 -2.20 5.89 3.79
CA ASN A 34 -2.44 4.68 3.01
C ASN A 34 -3.33 3.68 3.77
N ASN A 35 -3.06 3.47 5.06
CA ASN A 35 -3.91 2.63 5.89
C ASN A 35 -5.36 3.16 5.99
N MET A 36 -5.54 4.48 6.13
CA MET A 36 -6.88 5.09 6.14
C MET A 36 -7.59 4.93 4.79
N ASP A 37 -6.89 5.09 3.67
CA ASP A 37 -7.44 4.95 2.33
C ASP A 37 -7.90 3.50 2.09
N HIS A 38 -7.10 2.52 2.50
CA HIS A 38 -7.51 1.11 2.47
C HIS A 38 -8.74 0.83 3.34
N LEU A 39 -8.85 1.42 4.53
CA LEU A 39 -10.03 1.26 5.38
C LEU A 39 -11.28 1.93 4.78
N ARG A 40 -11.13 3.10 4.15
CA ARG A 40 -12.23 3.79 3.45
C ARG A 40 -12.72 2.95 2.29
N TYR A 41 -11.81 2.46 1.46
CA TYR A 41 -12.14 1.57 0.35
C TYR A 41 -12.82 0.30 0.86
N SER A 42 -12.29 -0.34 1.91
CA SER A 42 -12.93 -1.52 2.52
C SER A 42 -14.36 -1.21 2.99
N ASN A 43 -14.58 -0.05 3.59
CA ASN A 43 -15.92 0.38 4.02
C ASN A 43 -16.86 0.57 2.83
N GLU A 44 -16.41 1.22 1.76
CA GLU A 44 -17.19 1.39 0.53
C GLU A 44 -17.64 0.03 -0.05
N GLN A 45 -16.76 -0.97 -0.02
CA GLN A 45 -17.08 -2.33 -0.48
C GLN A 45 -18.08 -3.06 0.42
N MET A 46 -18.17 -2.70 1.71
CA MET A 46 -19.10 -3.31 2.67
C MET A 46 -20.50 -2.67 2.67
N VAL A 47 -20.64 -1.44 2.15
CA VAL A 47 -21.93 -0.72 2.05
C VAL A 47 -23.08 -1.57 1.50
N PRO A 48 -22.96 -2.27 0.34
CA PRO A 48 -24.10 -3.02 -0.21
C PRO A 48 -24.62 -4.11 0.74
N PHE A 49 -23.72 -4.81 1.43
CA PHE A 49 -24.10 -5.87 2.37
C PHE A 49 -24.73 -5.28 3.64
N ALA A 50 -24.18 -4.17 4.14
CA ALA A 50 -24.75 -3.43 5.26
C ALA A 50 -26.17 -2.92 4.94
N ASP A 51 -26.40 -2.41 3.73
CA ASP A 51 -27.70 -1.94 3.27
C ASP A 51 -28.72 -3.09 3.13
N GLU A 52 -28.27 -4.29 2.76
CA GLU A 52 -29.07 -5.53 2.76
C GLU A 52 -29.39 -6.04 4.18
N GLY A 53 -28.80 -5.45 5.22
CA GLY A 53 -29.09 -5.75 6.61
C GLY A 53 -28.03 -6.58 7.33
N ASP A 54 -26.89 -6.87 6.71
CA ASP A 54 -25.77 -7.56 7.35
C ASP A 54 -25.23 -6.71 8.52
N GLN A 55 -25.41 -7.22 9.74
CA GLN A 55 -25.00 -6.53 10.96
C GLN A 55 -23.49 -6.59 11.20
N ASP A 56 -22.85 -7.69 10.82
CA ASP A 56 -21.39 -7.85 10.98
C ASP A 56 -20.66 -6.86 10.07
N CYS A 57 -21.17 -6.65 8.85
CA CYS A 57 -20.66 -5.62 7.94
C CYS A 57 -20.83 -4.21 8.52
N LYS A 58 -21.97 -3.89 9.15
CA LYS A 58 -22.19 -2.60 9.83
C LYS A 58 -21.22 -2.39 10.96
N ASP A 59 -21.06 -3.40 11.83
CA ASP A 59 -20.20 -3.32 13.01
C ASP A 59 -18.73 -3.17 12.58
N ALA A 60 -18.28 -3.95 11.59
CA ALA A 60 -16.94 -3.81 11.02
C ALA A 60 -16.69 -2.41 10.43
N MET A 61 -17.67 -1.83 9.72
CA MET A 61 -17.56 -0.46 9.21
C MET A 61 -17.42 0.57 10.35
N TYR A 62 -18.19 0.42 11.43
CA TYR A 62 -18.07 1.30 12.60
C TYR A 62 -16.71 1.18 13.29
N GLU A 63 -16.20 -0.04 13.45
CA GLU A 63 -14.87 -0.28 14.01
C GLU A 63 -13.78 0.37 13.15
N ASN A 64 -13.87 0.23 11.82
CA ASN A 64 -12.96 0.87 10.88
C ASN A 64 -12.99 2.39 11.01
N LEU A 65 -14.17 3.01 11.16
CA LEU A 65 -14.28 4.46 11.39
C LEU A 65 -13.60 4.91 12.68
N VAL A 66 -13.69 4.11 13.75
CA VAL A 66 -12.96 4.39 15.00
C VAL A 66 -11.44 4.30 14.79
N VAL A 67 -10.97 3.33 14.00
CA VAL A 67 -9.54 3.22 13.65
C VAL A 67 -9.09 4.44 12.84
N ILE A 68 -9.86 4.85 11.82
CA ILE A 68 -9.59 6.04 10.99
C ILE A 68 -9.53 7.30 11.87
N SER A 69 -10.43 7.44 12.84
CA SER A 69 -10.42 8.57 13.79
C SER A 69 -9.12 8.61 14.59
N ARG A 70 -8.68 7.47 15.15
CA ARG A 70 -7.40 7.37 15.89
C ARG A 70 -6.18 7.64 15.01
N MET A 71 -6.21 7.22 13.75
CA MET A 71 -5.13 7.51 12.79
C MET A 71 -5.04 9.01 12.50
N ASN A 72 -6.17 9.70 12.34
CA ASN A 72 -6.20 11.16 12.21
C ASN A 72 -5.61 11.87 13.44
N GLU A 73 -5.93 11.42 14.65
CA GLU A 73 -5.33 11.97 15.88
C GLU A 73 -3.80 11.80 15.88
N ARG A 74 -3.28 10.66 15.42
CA ARG A 74 -1.83 10.43 15.30
C ARG A 74 -1.19 11.33 14.25
N ILE A 75 -1.87 11.59 13.12
CA ILE A 75 -1.39 12.56 12.12
C ILE A 75 -1.32 13.97 12.73
N GLN A 76 -2.28 14.36 13.58
CA GLN A 76 -2.22 15.65 14.27
C GLN A 76 -1.02 15.75 15.22
N LEU A 77 -0.68 14.68 15.95
CA LEU A 77 0.52 14.65 16.79
C LEU A 77 1.81 14.75 15.96
N LEU A 78 1.87 14.07 14.81
CA LEU A 78 3.01 14.16 13.88
C LEU A 78 3.16 15.58 13.33
N ARG A 79 2.05 16.22 12.95
CA ARG A 79 2.05 17.61 12.50
C ARG A 79 2.55 18.56 13.61
N ALA A 80 2.04 18.41 14.82
CA ALA A 80 2.44 19.23 15.96
C ALA A 80 3.95 19.10 16.25
N GLU A 81 4.51 17.89 16.13
CA GLU A 81 5.95 17.66 16.32
C GLU A 81 6.79 18.32 15.21
N VAL A 82 6.34 18.26 13.94
CA VAL A 82 7.02 18.96 12.84
C VAL A 82 7.02 20.48 13.05
N GLU A 83 5.87 21.04 13.44
CA GLU A 83 5.72 22.48 13.73
C GLU A 83 6.53 22.90 14.97
N LYS A 84 6.60 22.06 16.01
CA LYS A 84 7.44 22.27 17.21
C LYS A 84 8.93 22.36 16.87
N ARG A 85 9.37 21.69 15.81
CA ARG A 85 10.76 21.76 15.29
C ARG A 85 11.01 22.98 14.39
N GLY A 86 10.03 23.86 14.23
CA GLY A 86 10.14 25.11 13.45
C GLY A 86 9.99 24.92 11.94
N MET A 87 9.51 23.75 11.49
CA MET A 87 9.23 23.49 10.08
C MET A 87 7.75 23.71 9.78
N THR A 88 7.44 24.22 8.59
CA THR A 88 6.06 24.33 8.13
C THR A 88 5.54 22.97 7.75
N TRP A 89 4.35 22.59 8.26
CA TRP A 89 3.63 21.43 7.77
C TRP A 89 3.13 21.68 6.34
N SER A 90 3.50 20.84 5.38
CA SER A 90 2.93 20.90 4.03
C SER A 90 2.47 19.51 3.55
N GLU A 91 1.28 19.51 2.96
CA GLU A 91 0.67 18.32 2.37
C GLU A 91 1.47 17.80 1.16
N ALA A 92 2.09 18.71 0.41
CA ALA A 92 2.93 18.38 -0.72
C ALA A 92 4.19 17.62 -0.29
N ASP A 93 4.79 17.98 0.86
CA ASP A 93 6.00 17.35 1.38
C ASP A 93 5.78 15.89 1.79
N VAL A 94 4.59 15.55 2.29
CA VAL A 94 4.20 14.16 2.59
C VAL A 94 4.23 13.34 1.30
N GLN A 95 3.63 13.86 0.22
CA GLN A 95 3.56 13.17 -1.06
C GLN A 95 4.93 13.06 -1.74
N THR A 96 5.73 14.13 -1.74
CA THR A 96 7.06 14.14 -2.37
C THR A 96 8.01 13.17 -1.67
N ARG A 97 8.00 13.12 -0.33
CA ARG A 97 8.86 12.21 0.42
C ARG A 97 8.43 10.75 0.28
N GLN A 98 7.13 10.48 0.21
CA GLN A 98 6.61 9.13 -0.07
C GLN A 98 7.10 8.60 -1.43
N VAL A 99 7.14 9.45 -2.47
CA VAL A 99 7.70 9.06 -3.78
C VAL A 99 9.21 8.80 -3.66
N SER A 100 9.94 9.63 -2.92
CA SER A 100 11.39 9.45 -2.75
C SER A 100 11.77 8.15 -2.04
N GLU A 101 11.01 7.72 -1.02
CA GLU A 101 11.23 6.42 -0.35
C GLU A 101 10.86 5.25 -1.27
N ASN A 102 9.78 5.36 -2.05
CA ASN A 102 9.44 4.36 -3.07
C ASN A 102 10.50 4.26 -4.19
N MET A 103 11.25 5.34 -4.46
CA MET A 103 12.36 5.34 -5.43
C MET A 103 13.67 4.75 -4.90
N VAL A 104 13.79 4.50 -3.58
CA VAL A 104 14.92 3.72 -3.02
C VAL A 104 14.76 2.23 -3.33
N ASN A 105 13.56 1.80 -3.75
CA ASN A 105 13.30 0.46 -4.25
C ASN A 105 13.29 0.41 -5.79
N GLY A 106 14.39 0.84 -6.41
CA GLY A 106 14.74 0.46 -7.79
C GLY A 106 13.76 0.80 -8.93
N TYR A 107 12.70 1.56 -8.70
CA TYR A 107 11.82 2.04 -9.77
C TYR A 107 12.29 3.41 -10.24
N SER A 108 13.04 3.41 -11.34
CA SER A 108 13.38 4.60 -12.10
C SER A 108 12.09 5.29 -12.57
N ALA A 109 11.89 6.53 -12.13
CA ALA A 109 10.90 7.41 -12.73
C ALA A 109 11.21 7.57 -14.23
N PRO A 110 10.21 7.56 -15.12
CA PRO A 110 10.46 7.75 -16.54
C PRO A 110 10.83 9.21 -16.78
N THR A 111 12.13 9.47 -16.87
CA THR A 111 12.66 10.66 -17.54
C THR A 111 12.17 10.63 -18.98
N ILE A 112 11.32 11.58 -19.35
CA ILE A 112 10.95 11.82 -20.74
C ILE A 112 12.22 12.28 -21.48
N GLN A 113 12.92 11.34 -22.10
CA GLN A 113 13.92 11.63 -23.10
C GLN A 113 13.75 10.68 -24.29
N THR A 114 13.43 11.30 -25.41
CA THR A 114 13.25 10.74 -26.74
C THR A 114 14.56 10.09 -27.21
N GLN A 115 14.63 8.74 -27.24
CA GLN A 115 15.25 7.95 -28.32
C GLN A 115 15.13 6.43 -28.09
N PRO A 116 15.17 5.63 -29.17
CA PRO A 116 14.72 4.23 -29.16
C PRO A 116 15.90 3.26 -28.99
N SER A 117 15.77 2.25 -28.12
CA SER A 117 16.04 0.84 -28.43
C SER A 117 16.10 -0.07 -27.19
N GLN A 118 15.41 -1.20 -27.34
CA GLN A 118 15.46 -2.48 -26.61
C GLN A 118 14.70 -2.65 -25.28
N PRO A 119 14.03 -3.81 -25.09
CA PRO A 119 13.10 -4.04 -24.00
C PRO A 119 13.80 -4.75 -22.85
N GLN A 120 13.78 -4.15 -21.66
CA GLN A 120 13.87 -4.91 -20.42
C GLN A 120 12.83 -4.42 -19.42
N SER A 121 11.89 -5.34 -19.15
CA SER A 121 11.25 -5.59 -17.86
C SER A 121 10.35 -4.52 -17.26
N GLY A 122 9.06 -4.85 -17.13
CA GLY A 122 8.32 -4.49 -15.92
C GLY A 122 6.89 -3.97 -16.03
N HIS A 123 6.26 -3.89 -17.19
CA HIS A 123 4.81 -3.65 -17.28
C HIS A 123 4.24 -4.34 -18.51
N LEU A 124 3.79 -5.59 -18.32
CA LEU A 124 2.97 -6.25 -19.33
C LEU A 124 1.57 -5.68 -19.22
N THR A 125 1.00 -5.24 -20.34
CA THR A 125 -0.44 -4.98 -20.41
C THR A 125 -1.18 -6.31 -20.30
N ASP A 126 -2.46 -6.30 -19.88
CA ASP A 126 -3.26 -7.51 -19.69
C ASP A 126 -3.26 -8.44 -20.91
N GLU A 127 -3.18 -7.88 -22.11
CA GLU A 127 -3.10 -8.64 -23.37
C GLU A 127 -1.75 -9.35 -23.55
N GLN A 128 -0.65 -8.72 -23.14
CA GLN A 128 0.68 -9.32 -23.19
C GLN A 128 0.86 -10.40 -22.11
N LEU A 129 0.25 -10.20 -20.93
CA LEU A 129 0.23 -11.20 -19.86
C LEU A 129 -0.54 -12.45 -20.29
N ARG A 130 -1.69 -12.25 -20.96
CA ARG A 130 -2.48 -13.35 -21.52
C ARG A 130 -1.69 -14.15 -22.56
N ALA A 131 -1.04 -13.47 -23.52
CA ALA A 131 -0.23 -14.12 -24.53
C ALA A 131 0.94 -14.93 -23.93
N GLN A 132 1.55 -14.43 -22.85
CA GLN A 132 2.63 -15.12 -22.16
C GLN A 132 2.14 -16.37 -21.40
N LEU A 133 0.97 -16.29 -20.77
CA LEU A 133 0.33 -17.44 -20.12
C LEU A 133 -0.03 -18.54 -21.14
N GLU A 134 -0.62 -18.16 -22.28
CA GLU A 134 -0.96 -19.10 -23.35
C GLU A 134 0.29 -19.78 -23.94
N ALA A 135 1.38 -19.02 -24.17
CA ALA A 135 2.64 -19.58 -24.67
C ALA A 135 3.27 -20.58 -23.69
N ARG A 136 3.13 -20.34 -22.38
CA ARG A 136 3.68 -21.23 -21.35
C ARG A 136 2.89 -22.53 -21.22
N LEU A 137 1.56 -22.45 -21.29
CA LEU A 137 0.68 -23.62 -21.32
C LEU A 137 0.90 -24.47 -22.59
N ALA A 138 1.18 -23.83 -23.73
CA ALA A 138 1.50 -24.55 -24.96
C ALA A 138 2.81 -25.34 -24.86
N GLN A 139 3.83 -24.79 -24.17
CA GLN A 139 5.09 -25.50 -23.90
C GLN A 139 4.88 -26.71 -22.98
N ASP A 140 4.12 -26.57 -21.90
CA ASP A 140 3.84 -27.69 -20.98
C ASP A 140 3.06 -28.83 -21.67
N THR A 141 2.21 -28.54 -22.66
CA THR A 141 1.50 -29.57 -23.44
C THR A 141 2.34 -30.28 -24.51
N GLN A 142 3.54 -29.78 -24.81
CA GLN A 142 4.47 -30.40 -25.74
C GLN A 142 5.37 -31.44 -25.06
N ASP A 143 5.66 -31.29 -23.76
CA ASP A 143 6.50 -32.23 -23.01
C ASP A 143 5.78 -33.55 -22.65
N ASP A 144 4.45 -33.60 -22.66
CA ASP A 144 3.66 -34.83 -22.41
C ASP A 144 3.52 -35.77 -23.64
N GLN A 145 4.03 -35.39 -24.81
CA GLN A 145 3.95 -36.22 -26.03
C GLN A 145 5.25 -36.94 -26.42
N GLU A 146 6.35 -36.75 -25.66
CA GLU A 146 7.65 -37.39 -25.98
C GLU A 146 8.02 -38.59 -25.09
N GLU A 147 7.20 -38.98 -24.11
CA GLU A 147 7.48 -40.13 -23.23
C GLU A 147 6.63 -41.39 -23.49
N GLU A 148 6.14 -41.59 -24.72
CA GLU A 148 5.59 -42.87 -25.19
C GLU A 148 6.63 -43.63 -26.03
N GLY A 149 7.67 -44.17 -25.37
CA GLY A 149 8.80 -44.83 -26.05
C GLY A 149 9.54 -45.90 -25.25
N LEU A 150 8.97 -47.11 -25.19
CA LEU A 150 9.64 -48.42 -25.09
C LEU A 150 10.75 -48.62 -24.04
N HIS A 151 10.43 -49.26 -22.92
CA HIS A 151 11.36 -50.13 -22.20
C HIS A 151 10.83 -51.57 -22.24
N LEU A 152 11.57 -52.42 -22.95
CA LEU A 152 11.36 -53.85 -23.17
C LEU A 152 12.05 -54.65 -22.06
#